data_AF-A0A5S3V4E8-F1
#
_entry.id   AF-A0A5S3V4E8-F1
#
_cell.length_a   1.000
_cell.length_b   1.000
_cell.length_c   1.000
_cell.angle_alpha   90.00
_cell.angle_beta   90.00
_cell.angle_gamma   90.00
#
_symmetry.space_group_name_H-M   'P 1'
#
loop_
_entity.id
_entity.type
_entity.pdbx_description
1 polymer ?
#
loop_
_entity_poly.entity_id
_entity_poly.type
_entity_poly.pdbx_seq_one_letter_code
_entity_poly.pdbx_strand_id
1 'polypeptide(L)'
;MKIVTSLPYDVIFQGESFVDRYKINMLGCVAPAFSFFLLPEELDFLVVFLLSVFYFYVIFLSGLSRILWKFDKPLWCQLFLSLLFGLAAVVFFRFFDIQHWLIHDVGYFPDGEVKHYYATVFFAPLLAAYLDSFKKVELAFYKSKGFDYRGMIVDLNGL
;
A
#
# COMPACT_ATOMS: atom_id res chain seq x y z
N MET A 1 19.86 9.51 -19.25
CA MET A 1 19.27 10.14 -18.04
C MET A 1 20.11 11.37 -17.73
N LYS A 2 19.52 12.54 -17.51
CA LYS A 2 20.27 13.78 -17.23
C LYS A 2 20.36 13.98 -15.72
N ILE A 3 21.57 14.12 -15.18
CA ILE A 3 21.76 14.47 -13.77
C ILE A 3 21.54 15.98 -13.65
N VAL A 4 20.61 16.39 -12.79
CA VAL A 4 20.23 17.80 -12.63
C VAL A 4 20.13 18.18 -11.16
N THR A 5 20.54 19.41 -10.85
CA THR A 5 20.43 20.01 -9.50
C THR A 5 19.19 20.89 -9.36
N SER A 6 18.58 21.30 -10.48
CA SER A 6 17.29 21.98 -10.55
C SER A 6 16.40 21.32 -11.59
N LEU A 7 15.09 21.27 -11.32
CA LEU A 7 14.10 20.75 -12.24
C LEU A 7 13.30 21.90 -12.87
N PRO A 8 12.83 21.75 -14.11
CA PRO A 8 11.82 22.63 -14.67
C PRO A 8 10.57 22.67 -13.78
N TYR A 9 9.97 23.85 -13.62
CA TYR A 9 8.84 24.06 -12.69
C TYR A 9 7.63 23.17 -13.02
N ASP A 10 7.37 22.93 -14.30
CA ASP A 10 6.32 22.04 -14.79
C ASP A 10 6.54 20.58 -14.36
N VAL A 11 7.79 20.13 -14.27
CA VAL A 11 8.15 18.78 -13.83
C VAL A 11 7.96 18.65 -12.31
N ILE A 12 8.34 19.67 -11.54
CA ILE A 12 8.15 19.71 -10.08
C ILE A 12 6.66 19.62 -9.75
N PHE A 13 5.85 20.48 -10.37
CA PHE A 13 4.40 20.49 -10.14
C PHE A 13 3.73 19.15 -10.49
N GLN A 14 4.15 18.50 -11.58
CA GLN A 14 3.67 17.16 -11.92
C GLN A 14 4.11 16.10 -10.90
N GLY A 15 5.31 16.23 -10.32
CA GLY A 15 5.83 15.36 -9.27
C GLY A 15 5.01 15.46 -8.00
N GLU A 16 4.74 16.67 -7.52
CA GLU A 16 3.88 16.93 -6.36
C GLU A 16 2.48 16.35 -6.55
N SER A 17 1.84 16.65 -7.70
CA SER A 17 0.51 16.10 -8.02
C SER A 17 0.52 14.57 -8.08
N PHE A 18 1.60 13.96 -8.56
CA PHE A 18 1.75 12.50 -8.58
C PHE A 18 1.86 11.92 -7.17
N VAL A 19 2.63 12.57 -6.28
CA VAL A 19 2.77 12.19 -4.88
C VAL A 19 1.45 12.34 -4.12
N ASP A 20 0.66 13.37 -4.40
CA ASP A 20 -0.64 13.55 -3.75
C ASP A 20 -1.66 12.50 -4.19
N ARG A 21 -1.69 12.16 -5.48
CA ARG A 21 -2.48 11.02 -5.98
C ARG A 21 -2.01 9.71 -5.36
N TYR A 22 -0.70 9.53 -5.17
CA TYR A 22 -0.13 8.38 -4.50
C TYR A 22 -0.65 8.24 -3.04
N LYS A 23 -0.63 9.33 -2.27
CA LYS A 23 -1.12 9.35 -0.88
C LYS A 23 -2.56 8.84 -0.79
N ILE A 24 -3.44 9.38 -1.64
CA ILE A 24 -4.85 9.01 -1.66
C ILE A 24 -5.04 7.56 -2.13
N ASN A 25 -4.37 7.18 -3.23
CA ASN A 25 -4.57 5.87 -3.85
C ASN A 25 -4.08 4.73 -2.95
N MET A 26 -2.94 4.88 -2.27
CA MET A 26 -2.42 3.81 -1.40
C MET A 26 -3.30 3.59 -0.16
N LEU A 27 -3.80 4.66 0.46
CA LEU A 27 -4.78 4.53 1.55
C LEU A 27 -6.07 3.88 1.04
N GLY A 28 -6.52 4.26 -0.16
CA GLY A 28 -7.67 3.65 -0.84
C GLY A 28 -7.48 2.16 -1.17
N CYS A 29 -6.24 1.68 -1.30
CA CYS A 29 -5.96 0.25 -1.53
C CYS A 29 -6.12 -0.60 -0.26
N VAL A 30 -6.12 0.01 0.92
CA VAL A 30 -6.29 -0.69 2.20
C VAL A 30 -7.76 -0.87 2.55
N ALA A 31 -8.62 0.08 2.19
CA ALA A 31 -10.05 0.05 2.49
C ALA A 31 -10.78 -1.22 2.02
N PRO A 32 -10.59 -1.73 0.78
CA PRO A 32 -11.22 -2.97 0.32
C PRO A 32 -10.84 -4.20 1.15
N ALA A 33 -9.62 -4.25 1.69
CA ALA A 33 -9.16 -5.34 2.56
C ALA A 33 -9.93 -5.35 3.90
N PHE A 34 -10.20 -4.17 4.47
CA PHE A 34 -10.98 -4.05 5.70
C PHE A 34 -12.48 -4.26 5.45
N SER A 35 -13.01 -3.81 4.32
CA SER A 35 -14.41 -4.06 3.95
C SER A 35 -14.69 -5.55 3.75
N PHE A 36 -13.68 -6.35 3.43
CA PHE A 36 -13.82 -7.80 3.28
C PHE A 36 -14.36 -8.47 4.54
N PHE A 37 -13.93 -8.01 5.72
CA PHE A 37 -14.37 -8.55 7.00
C PHE A 37 -15.85 -8.30 7.33
N LEU A 38 -16.46 -7.29 6.72
CA LEU A 38 -17.85 -6.90 6.99
C LEU A 38 -18.86 -7.62 6.09
N LEU A 39 -18.38 -8.45 5.16
CA LEU A 39 -19.22 -9.10 4.15
C LEU A 39 -19.69 -10.48 4.62
N PRO A 40 -20.99 -10.82 4.42
CA PRO A 40 -21.54 -12.11 4.82
C PRO A 40 -20.87 -13.26 4.06
N GLU A 41 -20.73 -14.40 4.74
CA GLU A 41 -20.01 -15.60 4.28
C GLU A 41 -20.55 -16.17 2.95
N GLU A 42 -21.81 -15.90 2.63
CA GLU A 42 -22.46 -16.36 1.39
C GLU A 42 -21.91 -15.70 0.11
N LEU A 43 -21.26 -14.53 0.23
CA LEU A 43 -20.73 -13.77 -0.91
C LEU A 43 -19.22 -13.99 -1.15
N ASP A 44 -18.61 -14.91 -0.40
CA ASP A 44 -17.15 -15.09 -0.32
C ASP A 44 -16.48 -15.21 -1.68
N PHE A 45 -17.00 -16.07 -2.56
CA PHE A 45 -16.33 -16.37 -3.83
C PHE A 45 -16.30 -15.16 -4.79
N LEU A 46 -17.43 -14.46 -4.92
CA LEU A 46 -17.54 -13.30 -5.81
C LEU A 46 -16.68 -12.15 -5.31
N VAL A 47 -16.69 -11.91 -4.01
CA VAL A 47 -15.94 -10.83 -3.37
C VAL A 47 -14.44 -11.12 -3.44
N VAL A 48 -14.00 -12.35 -3.14
CA VAL A 48 -12.60 -12.76 -3.28
C VAL A 48 -12.14 -12.56 -4.73
N PHE A 49 -12.97 -12.91 -5.71
CA PHE A 49 -12.65 -12.68 -7.12
C PHE A 49 -12.50 -11.19 -7.44
N LEU A 50 -13.44 -10.33 -7.03
CA LEU A 50 -13.37 -8.89 -7.26
C LEU A 50 -12.16 -8.24 -6.60
N LEU A 51 -11.86 -8.61 -5.33
CA LEU A 51 -10.66 -8.16 -4.63
C LEU A 51 -9.40 -8.62 -5.36
N SER A 52 -9.36 -9.87 -5.82
CA SER A 52 -8.22 -10.40 -6.59
C SER A 52 -7.99 -9.62 -7.88
N VAL A 53 -9.05 -9.31 -8.64
CA VAL A 53 -8.97 -8.48 -9.86
C VAL A 53 -8.49 -7.07 -9.54
N PHE A 54 -9.03 -6.44 -8.49
CA PHE A 54 -8.64 -5.11 -8.06
C PHE A 54 -7.15 -5.06 -7.67
N TYR A 55 -6.68 -5.98 -6.83
CA TYR A 55 -5.28 -6.00 -6.40
C TYR A 55 -4.33 -6.42 -7.52
N PHE A 56 -4.76 -7.27 -8.45
CA PHE A 56 -4.00 -7.53 -9.68
C PHE A 56 -3.79 -6.24 -10.48
N TYR A 57 -4.82 -5.42 -10.64
CA TYR A 57 -4.69 -4.11 -11.27
C TYR A 57 -3.73 -3.20 -10.49
N VAL A 58 -3.88 -3.09 -9.18
CA VAL A 58 -3.01 -2.25 -8.33
C VAL A 58 -1.54 -2.67 -8.44
N ILE A 59 -1.27 -3.97 -8.39
CA ILE A 59 0.10 -4.51 -8.34
C ILE A 59 0.76 -4.55 -9.70
N PHE A 60 0.05 -4.81 -10.80
CA PHE A 60 0.69 -5.01 -12.12
C PHE A 60 0.37 -3.93 -13.15
N LEU A 61 -0.78 -3.28 -13.04
CA LEU A 61 -1.28 -2.36 -14.08
C LEU A 61 -1.20 -0.89 -13.67
N SER A 62 -1.17 -0.58 -12.37
CA SER A 62 -1.12 0.80 -11.90
C SER A 62 0.16 1.52 -12.37
N GLY A 63 0.02 2.81 -12.71
CA GLY A 63 1.14 3.65 -13.12
C GLY A 63 2.23 3.75 -12.04
N LEU A 64 1.80 3.83 -10.76
CA LEU A 64 2.68 3.80 -9.60
C LEU A 64 3.52 2.52 -9.56
N SER A 65 2.88 1.35 -9.65
CA SER A 65 3.59 0.07 -9.63
C SER A 65 4.61 0.00 -10.75
N ARG A 66 4.23 0.37 -11.98
CA ARG A 66 5.15 0.33 -13.13
C ARG A 66 6.35 1.25 -12.96
N ILE A 67 6.13 2.46 -12.44
CA ILE A 67 7.20 3.43 -12.17
C ILE A 67 8.16 2.88 -11.11
N LEU A 68 7.62 2.41 -9.97
CA LEU A 68 8.44 1.87 -8.89
C LEU A 68 9.18 0.60 -9.32
N TRP A 69 8.53 -0.32 -10.02
CA TRP A 69 9.17 -1.54 -10.52
C TRP A 69 10.37 -1.24 -11.44
N LYS A 70 10.30 -0.15 -12.21
CA LYS A 70 11.37 0.24 -13.12
C LYS A 70 12.47 1.06 -12.45
N PHE A 71 12.12 1.96 -11.53
CA PHE A 71 13.03 3.00 -11.04
C PHE A 71 13.38 2.89 -9.54
N ASP A 72 12.61 2.13 -8.75
CA ASP A 72 12.85 1.86 -7.32
C ASP A 72 12.23 0.51 -6.90
N LYS A 73 12.84 -0.59 -7.34
CA LYS A 73 12.41 -1.97 -7.01
C LYS A 73 12.36 -2.24 -5.49
N PRO A 74 13.33 -1.78 -4.67
CA PRO A 74 13.24 -1.95 -3.23
C PRO A 74 11.96 -1.37 -2.65
N LEU A 75 11.60 -0.14 -3.03
CA LEU A 75 10.36 0.48 -2.57
C LEU A 75 9.12 -0.25 -3.09
N TRP A 76 9.14 -0.69 -4.35
CA TRP A 76 8.08 -1.53 -4.90
C TRP A 76 7.83 -2.76 -4.03
N CYS A 77 8.90 -3.49 -3.68
CA CYS A 77 8.80 -4.67 -2.82
C CYS A 77 8.25 -4.30 -1.45
N GLN A 78 8.76 -3.23 -0.82
CA GLN A 78 8.30 -2.79 0.49
C GLN A 78 6.80 -2.46 0.52
N LEU A 79 6.28 -1.77 -0.49
CA LEU A 79 4.86 -1.41 -0.54
C LEU A 79 4.00 -2.60 -0.95
N PHE A 80 4.26 -3.21 -2.11
CA PHE A 80 3.34 -4.20 -2.67
C PHE A 80 3.45 -5.58 -2.03
N LEU A 81 4.62 -6.01 -1.54
CA LEU A 81 4.70 -7.25 -0.76
C LEU A 81 4.06 -7.08 0.62
N SER A 82 4.21 -5.91 1.26
CA SER A 82 3.52 -5.64 2.53
C SER A 82 2.00 -5.59 2.36
N LEU A 83 1.53 -5.05 1.23
CA LEU A 83 0.10 -5.11 0.87
C LEU A 83 -0.37 -6.56 0.70
N LEU A 84 0.36 -7.37 -0.08
CA LEU A 84 0.04 -8.79 -0.26
C LEU A 84 0.08 -9.57 1.05
N PHE A 85 1.02 -9.26 1.93
CA PHE A 85 1.13 -9.87 3.25
C PHE A 85 -0.09 -9.56 4.13
N GLY A 86 -0.50 -8.28 4.19
CA GLY A 86 -1.74 -7.89 4.87
C GLY A 86 -2.97 -8.59 4.29
N LEU A 87 -3.08 -8.68 2.96
CA LEU A 87 -4.18 -9.38 2.30
C LEU A 87 -4.21 -10.88 2.60
N ALA A 88 -3.04 -11.54 2.62
CA ALA A 88 -2.95 -12.94 2.98
C ALA A 88 -3.42 -13.17 4.42
N ALA A 89 -3.07 -12.28 5.35
CA ALA A 89 -3.55 -12.35 6.73
C ALA A 89 -5.06 -12.17 6.83
N VAL A 90 -5.64 -11.22 6.07
CA VAL A 90 -7.09 -11.01 6.01
C VAL A 90 -7.82 -12.25 5.52
N VAL A 91 -7.35 -12.86 4.42
CA VAL A 91 -7.92 -14.11 3.89
C VAL A 91 -7.75 -15.25 4.90
N PHE A 92 -6.58 -15.37 5.53
CA PHE A 92 -6.32 -16.39 6.55
C PHE A 92 -7.26 -16.26 7.75
N PHE A 93 -7.38 -15.08 8.36
CA PHE A 93 -8.23 -14.85 9.54
C PHE A 93 -9.73 -14.89 9.25
N ARG A 94 -10.14 -14.80 7.97
CA ARG A 94 -11.53 -15.11 7.59
C ARG A 94 -11.83 -16.58 7.83
N PHE A 95 -10.98 -17.47 7.33
CA PHE A 95 -11.19 -18.91 7.39
C PHE A 95 -10.68 -19.57 8.67
N PHE A 96 -9.73 -18.94 9.36
CA PHE A 96 -9.21 -19.42 10.63
C PHE A 96 -10.02 -18.84 11.80
N ASP A 97 -10.63 -19.72 12.59
CA ASP A 97 -11.34 -19.33 13.80
C ASP A 97 -10.37 -19.07 14.96
N ILE A 98 -9.73 -17.90 14.91
CA ILE A 98 -8.84 -17.44 15.98
C ILE A 98 -9.56 -17.30 17.32
N GLN A 99 -10.87 -17.07 17.33
CA GLN A 99 -11.62 -16.90 18.57
C GLN A 99 -11.79 -18.25 19.27
N HIS A 100 -12.19 -19.29 18.52
CA HIS A 100 -12.19 -20.66 19.02
C HIS A 100 -10.80 -21.09 19.50
N TRP A 101 -9.75 -20.79 18.72
CA TRP A 101 -8.38 -21.12 19.09
C TRP A 101 -7.94 -20.44 20.41
N LEU A 102 -8.23 -19.14 20.58
CA LEU A 102 -7.91 -18.42 21.82
C LEU A 102 -8.65 -18.97 23.04
N ILE A 103 -9.92 -19.37 22.87
CA ILE A 103 -10.74 -19.92 23.94
C ILE A 103 -10.25 -21.31 24.35
N HIS A 104 -10.01 -22.19 23.37
CA HIS A 104 -9.73 -23.60 23.64
C HIS A 104 -8.26 -23.91 23.95
N ASP A 105 -7.32 -23.27 23.25
CA ASP A 105 -5.90 -23.57 23.40
C ASP A 105 -5.18 -22.59 24.34
N VAL A 106 -5.67 -21.35 24.44
CA VAL A 106 -5.06 -20.29 25.28
C VAL A 106 -5.89 -19.99 26.54
N GLY A 107 -7.15 -20.43 26.60
CA GLY A 107 -8.05 -20.15 27.73
C GLY A 107 -8.45 -18.68 27.85
N TYR A 108 -8.22 -17.87 26.81
CA TYR A 108 -8.55 -16.45 26.78
C TYR A 108 -9.93 -16.26 26.13
N PHE A 109 -10.82 -15.58 26.84
CA PHE A 109 -12.16 -15.23 26.35
C PHE A 109 -12.16 -13.75 25.95
N PRO A 110 -11.94 -13.43 24.67
CA PRO A 110 -11.97 -12.05 24.23
C PRO A 110 -13.39 -11.47 24.26
N ASP A 111 -13.50 -10.22 24.73
CA ASP A 111 -14.70 -9.42 24.58
C ASP A 111 -14.80 -8.90 23.13
N GLY A 112 -15.61 -9.55 22.30
CA GLY A 112 -15.89 -9.16 20.92
C GLY A 112 -15.06 -9.87 19.85
N GLU A 113 -15.17 -9.42 18.59
CA GLU A 113 -14.46 -10.02 17.45
C GLU A 113 -13.00 -9.57 17.37
N VAL A 114 -12.09 -10.52 17.59
CA VAL A 114 -10.63 -10.26 17.59
C VAL A 114 -9.99 -10.31 16.20
N LYS A 115 -10.63 -10.94 15.21
CA LYS A 115 -10.08 -11.21 13.87
C LYS A 115 -9.55 -9.93 13.20
N HIS A 116 -10.31 -8.84 13.28
CA HIS A 116 -9.98 -7.55 12.66
C HIS A 116 -8.71 -6.93 13.26
N TYR A 117 -8.55 -7.03 14.58
CA TYR A 117 -7.39 -6.47 15.28
C TYR A 117 -6.11 -7.20 14.90
N TYR A 118 -6.14 -8.54 14.90
CA TYR A 118 -5.00 -9.33 14.48
C TYR A 118 -4.64 -9.06 13.03
N ALA A 119 -5.62 -9.03 12.12
CA ALA A 119 -5.36 -8.73 10.71
C ALA A 119 -4.78 -7.32 10.48
N THR A 120 -5.20 -6.32 11.28
CA THR A 120 -4.68 -4.95 11.19
C THR A 120 -3.18 -4.88 11.44
N VAL A 121 -2.66 -5.68 12.37
CA VAL A 121 -1.22 -5.71 12.69
C VAL A 121 -0.39 -6.10 11.47
N PHE A 122 -0.91 -6.95 10.58
CA PHE A 122 -0.22 -7.37 9.36
C PHE A 122 -0.13 -6.26 8.30
N PHE A 123 -0.88 -5.16 8.46
CA PHE A 123 -0.73 -3.95 7.64
C PHE A 123 0.29 -2.94 8.22
N ALA A 124 0.83 -3.16 9.42
CA ALA A 124 1.84 -2.25 9.99
C ALA A 124 3.09 -2.08 9.10
N PRO A 125 3.64 -3.14 8.45
CA PRO A 125 4.74 -2.97 7.50
C PRO A 125 4.36 -2.10 6.29
N LEU A 126 3.12 -2.20 5.81
CA LEU A 126 2.62 -1.38 4.70
C LEU A 126 2.53 0.09 5.13
N LEU A 127 1.99 0.36 6.32
CA LEU A 127 1.90 1.71 6.86
C LEU A 127 3.28 2.34 7.04
N ALA A 128 4.24 1.58 7.57
CA ALA A 128 5.62 2.04 7.73
C ALA A 128 6.27 2.37 6.39
N ALA A 129 6.14 1.47 5.40
CA ALA A 129 6.65 1.69 4.05
C ALA A 129 5.96 2.89 3.38
N TYR A 130 4.65 3.07 3.58
CA TYR A 130 3.88 4.18 3.04
C TYR A 130 4.40 5.53 3.56
N LEU A 131 4.61 5.68 4.87
CA LEU A 131 5.06 6.94 5.45
C LEU A 131 6.50 7.32 5.02
N ASP A 132 7.38 6.33 4.82
CA ASP A 132 8.77 6.55 4.37
C ASP A 132 8.90 6.73 2.83
N SER A 133 7.84 6.44 2.08
CA SER A 133 7.92 6.34 0.62
C SER A 133 7.88 7.67 -0.13
N PHE A 134 7.32 8.74 0.43
CA PHE A 134 6.89 9.92 -0.36
C PHE A 134 8.01 10.50 -1.23
N LYS A 135 9.17 10.76 -0.62
CA LYS A 135 10.34 11.28 -1.33
C LYS A 135 10.87 10.31 -2.39
N LYS A 136 10.88 9.01 -2.10
CA LYS A 136 11.35 7.98 -3.04
C LYS A 136 10.40 7.83 -4.23
N VAL A 137 9.09 7.92 -4.00
CA VAL A 137 8.05 7.94 -5.05
C VAL A 137 8.24 9.15 -5.96
N GLU A 138 8.47 10.32 -5.39
CA GLU A 138 8.73 11.56 -6.13
C GLU A 138 10.00 11.45 -6.99
N LEU A 139 11.10 10.97 -6.42
CA LEU A 139 12.36 10.77 -7.15
C LEU A 139 12.22 9.72 -8.26
N ALA A 140 11.45 8.65 -8.03
CA ALA A 140 11.15 7.64 -9.06
C ALA A 140 10.32 8.25 -10.21
N PHE A 141 9.40 9.16 -9.90
CA PHE A 141 8.66 9.91 -10.92
C PHE A 141 9.59 10.80 -11.77
N TYR A 142 10.51 11.55 -11.16
CA TYR A 142 11.47 12.36 -11.91
C TYR A 142 12.37 11.52 -12.82
N LYS A 143 12.82 10.36 -12.33
CA LYS A 143 13.56 9.39 -13.15
C LYS A 143 12.74 8.89 -14.33
N SER A 144 11.43 8.69 -14.15
CA SER A 144 10.52 8.31 -15.24
C SER A 144 10.40 9.36 -16.34
N LYS A 145 10.60 10.65 -16.00
CA LYS A 145 10.66 11.78 -16.94
C LYS A 145 12.06 11.99 -17.53
N GLY A 146 13.04 11.18 -17.14
CA GLY A 146 14.42 11.22 -17.66
C GLY A 146 15.40 12.05 -16.84
N PHE A 147 14.99 12.53 -15.66
CA PHE A 147 15.80 13.36 -14.76
C PHE A 147 16.31 12.55 -13.56
N ASP A 148 17.62 12.52 -13.36
CA ASP A 148 18.25 12.05 -12.11
C ASP A 148 18.48 13.25 -11.20
N TYR A 149 17.45 13.61 -10.44
CA TYR A 149 17.49 14.79 -9.57
C TYR A 149 18.33 14.52 -8.33
N ARG A 150 19.35 15.37 -8.10
CA ARG A 150 20.25 15.30 -6.94
C ARG A 150 20.29 16.60 -6.12
N GLY A 151 19.38 17.53 -6.41
CA GLY A 151 19.24 18.77 -5.62
C GLY A 151 18.61 18.50 -4.25
N MET A 152 18.77 19.46 -3.34
CA MET A 152 17.89 19.53 -2.17
C MET A 152 16.48 19.86 -2.68
N ILE A 153 15.55 18.92 -2.52
CA ILE A 153 14.12 19.24 -2.57
C ILE A 153 13.91 20.17 -1.37
N VAL A 154 13.86 21.48 -1.62
CA VAL A 154 13.47 22.45 -0.61
C VAL A 154 12.00 22.19 -0.38
N ASP A 155 11.63 21.76 0.82
CA ASP A 155 10.24 21.72 1.26
C ASP A 155 9.65 23.12 1.03
N LEU A 156 8.83 23.28 -0.01
CA LEU A 156 8.07 24.49 -0.25
C LEU A 156 6.93 24.68 0.77
N ASN A 157 6.81 23.77 1.73
CA ASN A 157 5.85 23.83 2.84
C ASN A 157 6.42 24.50 4.11
N GLY A 158 7.46 25.33 3.96
CA GLY A 158 8.00 26.19 5.01
C GLY A 158 7.39 27.60 5.05
N LEU A 159 6.11 27.74 4.67
CA LEU A 159 5.30 28.96 4.82
C LEU A 159 3.97 28.64 5.50
#